data_AF-A0ABC8WUR7-F1
#
_entry.id   AF-A0ABC8WUR7-F1
#
_cell.length_a   1.000
_cell.length_b   1.000
_cell.length_c   1.000
_cell.angle_alpha   90.00
_cell.angle_beta   90.00
_cell.angle_gamma   90.00
#
_symmetry.space_group_name_H-M   'P 1'
#
loop_
_entity.id
_entity.type
_entity.pdbx_description
1 polymer ?
#
loop_
_entity_poly.entity_id
_entity_poly.type
_entity_poly.pdbx_seq_one_letter_code
_entity_poly.pdbx_strand_id
1 'polypeptide(L)'
;MAIRVWEVLDASDTARDAYLRVLSRPTLRQVAQNAICLLLWLDTTMGFDVLTDVASMASIDDTLTRVVYEANALCSYVLHGHYDALPPPYDEGFSSITALCGGGRLVDYWFFRFHRDLVARGIAMIRDGVARLVFDDNLYEMMRRFEEDCNSFLIPNPEPAPELMAPFVLTTTTPPEDSRTVFVSFPESNPLTSEEILDYFELTLRYGRCIERVGTERPCARRSAKHGVIVFRSVAQRREVMMGEPAAVFRVDGRDMWVQPYRPPC
;
A
#
# COMPACT_ATOMS: atom_id res chain seq x y z
N MET A 1 -3.86 26.05 -2.67
CA MET A 1 -5.25 25.60 -2.76
C MET A 1 -5.35 24.37 -1.87
N ALA A 2 -6.28 24.34 -0.92
CA ALA A 2 -6.50 23.15 -0.08
C ALA A 2 -7.43 22.18 -0.83
N ILE A 3 -7.10 20.89 -0.80
CA ILE A 3 -7.95 19.83 -1.36
C ILE A 3 -9.23 19.77 -0.52
N ARG A 4 -10.39 19.66 -1.16
CA ARG A 4 -11.70 19.57 -0.51
C ARG A 4 -12.12 18.12 -0.34
N VAL A 5 -13.01 17.86 0.62
CA VAL A 5 -13.51 16.50 0.91
C VAL A 5 -14.11 15.83 -0.32
N TRP A 6 -14.92 16.54 -1.12
CA TRP A 6 -15.53 15.95 -2.32
C TRP A 6 -14.50 15.51 -3.37
N GLU A 7 -13.39 16.24 -3.53
CA GLU A 7 -12.31 15.87 -4.47
C GLU A 7 -11.62 14.58 -4.03
N VAL A 8 -11.52 14.34 -2.71
CA VAL A 8 -10.95 13.10 -2.18
C VAL A 8 -11.92 11.93 -2.30
N LEU A 9 -13.22 12.17 -2.07
CA LEU A 9 -14.25 11.14 -2.22
C LEU A 9 -14.33 10.65 -3.67
N ASP A 10 -14.40 11.57 -4.64
CA ASP A 10 -14.39 11.31 -6.09
C ASP A 10 -13.14 10.51 -6.50
N ALA A 11 -11.95 10.94 -6.05
CA ALA A 11 -10.71 10.19 -6.28
C ALA A 11 -10.66 8.81 -5.60
N SER A 12 -11.54 8.56 -4.62
CA SER A 12 -11.58 7.31 -3.85
C SER A 12 -12.75 6.40 -4.23
N ASP A 13 -13.46 6.68 -5.32
CA ASP A 13 -14.63 5.89 -5.75
C ASP A 13 -14.31 4.41 -5.92
N THR A 14 -13.18 4.05 -6.54
CA THR A 14 -12.76 2.64 -6.66
C THR A 14 -12.58 1.99 -5.28
N ALA A 15 -12.05 2.72 -4.30
CA ALA A 15 -11.91 2.22 -2.94
C ALA A 15 -13.26 2.04 -2.24
N ARG A 16 -14.20 2.95 -2.50
CA ARG A 16 -15.59 2.85 -2.02
C ARG A 16 -16.30 1.65 -2.63
N ASP A 17 -16.16 1.43 -3.93
CA ASP A 17 -16.74 0.28 -4.61
C ASP A 17 -16.17 -1.03 -4.09
N ALA A 18 -14.86 -1.12 -3.86
CA ALA A 18 -14.23 -2.25 -3.22
C ALA A 18 -14.77 -2.45 -1.78
N TYR A 19 -14.96 -1.38 -1.00
CA TYR A 19 -15.54 -1.46 0.34
C TYR A 19 -16.97 -1.99 0.33
N LEU A 20 -17.82 -1.45 -0.55
CA LEU A 20 -19.20 -1.90 -0.72
C LEU A 20 -19.24 -3.34 -1.25
N ARG A 21 -18.30 -3.75 -2.09
CA ARG A 21 -18.15 -5.14 -2.55
C ARG A 21 -17.83 -6.09 -1.41
N VAL A 22 -16.95 -5.71 -0.48
CA VAL A 22 -16.65 -6.50 0.71
C VAL A 22 -17.85 -6.57 1.66
N LEU A 23 -18.63 -5.49 1.76
CA LEU A 23 -19.84 -5.41 2.58
C LEU A 23 -21.08 -6.05 1.95
N SER A 24 -21.08 -6.36 0.65
CA SER A 24 -22.19 -7.10 0.02
C SER A 24 -22.30 -8.54 0.53
N ARG A 25 -21.38 -8.95 1.40
CA ARG A 25 -21.27 -10.24 2.06
C ARG A 25 -21.49 -10.06 3.56
N PRO A 26 -21.79 -11.13 4.31
CA PRO A 26 -21.90 -11.07 5.77
C PRO A 26 -20.52 -10.89 6.44
N THR A 27 -19.92 -9.71 6.23
CA THR A 27 -18.61 -9.31 6.74
C THR A 27 -18.81 -8.29 7.85
N LEU A 28 -18.17 -8.48 9.00
CA LEU A 28 -18.19 -7.48 10.06
C LEU A 28 -17.55 -6.18 9.57
N ARG A 29 -18.15 -5.03 9.91
CA ARG A 29 -17.66 -3.70 9.49
C ARG A 29 -16.17 -3.51 9.78
N GLN A 30 -15.70 -3.90 10.96
CA GLN A 30 -14.29 -3.80 11.33
C GLN A 30 -13.36 -4.63 10.42
N VAL A 31 -13.79 -5.84 10.04
CA VAL A 31 -13.03 -6.72 9.15
C VAL A 31 -12.94 -6.10 7.75
N ALA A 32 -14.05 -5.56 7.25
CA ALA A 32 -14.07 -4.86 5.96
C ALA A 32 -13.16 -3.62 5.98
N GLN A 33 -13.23 -2.82 7.04
CA GLN A 33 -12.39 -1.63 7.20
C GLN A 33 -10.90 -1.97 7.26
N ASN A 34 -10.52 -3.00 8.03
CA ASN A 34 -9.14 -3.46 8.09
C ASN A 34 -8.62 -3.93 6.74
N ALA A 35 -9.43 -4.72 6.02
CA ALA A 35 -9.10 -5.21 4.69
C ALA A 35 -8.90 -4.04 3.71
N ILE A 36 -9.84 -3.10 3.64
CA ILE A 36 -9.75 -1.94 2.76
C ILE A 36 -8.58 -1.02 3.11
N CYS A 37 -8.23 -0.85 4.40
CA CYS A 37 -7.05 -0.07 4.77
C CYS A 37 -5.76 -0.68 4.23
N LEU A 38 -5.61 -2.01 4.27
CA LEU A 38 -4.46 -2.68 3.68
C LEU A 38 -4.45 -2.56 2.15
N LEU A 39 -5.60 -2.76 1.50
CA LEU A 39 -5.71 -2.70 0.04
C LEU A 39 -5.45 -1.29 -0.48
N LEU A 40 -6.01 -0.25 0.17
CA LEU A 40 -5.68 1.15 -0.08
C LEU A 40 -4.18 1.43 0.07
N TRP A 41 -3.54 0.86 1.08
CA TRP A 41 -2.10 1.01 1.25
C TRP A 41 -1.32 0.35 0.10
N LEU A 42 -1.67 -0.87 -0.29
CA LEU A 42 -1.05 -1.54 -1.45
C LEU A 42 -1.25 -0.75 -2.75
N ASP A 43 -2.43 -0.17 -2.92
CA ASP A 43 -2.77 0.59 -4.12
C ASP A 43 -2.03 1.92 -4.19
N THR A 44 -2.19 2.76 -3.17
CA THR A 44 -1.63 4.11 -3.14
C THR A 44 -0.12 4.14 -2.89
N THR A 45 0.38 3.28 -2.00
CA THR A 45 1.78 3.32 -1.54
C THR A 45 2.68 2.44 -2.40
N MET A 46 2.20 1.24 -2.76
CA MET A 46 2.98 0.29 -3.54
C MET A 46 2.66 0.37 -5.04
N GLY A 47 1.52 0.94 -5.44
CA GLY A 47 1.16 1.11 -6.84
C GLY A 47 0.55 -0.14 -7.48
N PHE A 48 -0.03 -1.05 -6.70
CA PHE A 48 -0.74 -2.22 -7.23
C PHE A 48 -2.22 -1.92 -7.45
N ASP A 49 -2.81 -2.29 -8.58
CA ASP A 49 -4.23 -2.01 -8.90
C ASP A 49 -5.21 -2.98 -8.19
N VAL A 50 -5.01 -3.21 -6.89
CA VAL A 50 -5.73 -4.25 -6.13
C VAL A 50 -7.16 -3.85 -5.80
N LEU A 51 -7.46 -2.56 -5.71
CA LEU A 51 -8.81 -2.10 -5.40
C LEU A 51 -9.76 -2.31 -6.58
N THR A 52 -9.29 -2.03 -7.81
CA THR A 52 -10.04 -2.29 -9.03
C THR A 52 -10.34 -3.79 -9.17
N ASP A 53 -9.34 -4.64 -8.95
CA ASP A 53 -9.53 -6.10 -8.95
C ASP A 53 -10.62 -6.51 -7.95
N VAL A 54 -10.51 -6.07 -6.69
CA VAL A 54 -11.48 -6.42 -5.64
C VAL A 54 -12.88 -5.87 -5.93
N ALA A 55 -13.00 -4.64 -6.44
CA ALA A 55 -14.30 -4.05 -6.81
C ALA A 55 -15.00 -4.86 -7.92
N SER A 56 -14.22 -5.45 -8.83
CA SER A 56 -14.72 -6.24 -9.96
C SER A 56 -15.08 -7.70 -9.60
N MET A 57 -14.55 -8.24 -8.48
CA MET A 57 -14.77 -9.64 -8.06
C MET A 57 -16.25 -9.94 -7.83
N ALA A 58 -16.71 -11.12 -8.27
CA ALA A 58 -18.08 -11.55 -7.99
C ALA A 58 -18.33 -11.74 -6.48
N SER A 59 -19.51 -11.36 -6.00
CA SER A 59 -19.84 -11.40 -4.57
C SER A 59 -19.85 -12.81 -3.95
N ILE A 60 -20.07 -13.83 -4.78
CA ILE A 60 -20.11 -15.26 -4.40
C ILE A 60 -18.72 -15.92 -4.54
N ASP A 61 -17.71 -15.19 -5.01
CA ASP A 61 -16.39 -15.75 -5.25
C ASP A 61 -15.68 -16.11 -3.93
N ASP A 62 -15.21 -17.36 -3.84
CA ASP A 62 -14.37 -17.83 -2.74
C ASP A 62 -13.06 -17.03 -2.65
N THR A 63 -12.58 -16.52 -3.79
CA THR A 63 -11.40 -15.67 -3.89
C THR A 63 -11.56 -14.40 -3.08
N LEU A 64 -12.69 -13.69 -3.21
CA LEU A 64 -12.96 -12.48 -2.42
C LEU A 64 -13.00 -12.79 -0.92
N THR A 65 -13.50 -13.98 -0.51
CA THR A 65 -13.50 -14.41 0.89
C THR A 65 -12.07 -14.49 1.43
N ARG A 66 -11.19 -15.14 0.66
CA ARG A 66 -9.80 -15.36 1.03
C ARG A 66 -9.04 -14.05 1.07
N VAL A 67 -9.23 -13.18 0.07
CA VAL A 67 -8.64 -11.83 0.05
C VAL A 67 -9.03 -11.04 1.29
N VAL A 68 -10.33 -10.98 1.65
CA VAL A 68 -10.79 -10.25 2.82
C VAL A 68 -10.22 -10.83 4.11
N TYR A 69 -10.21 -12.16 4.23
CA TYR A 69 -9.66 -12.85 5.39
C TYR A 69 -8.16 -12.57 5.55
N GLU A 70 -7.38 -12.79 4.49
CA GLU A 70 -5.93 -12.56 4.45
C GLU A 70 -5.61 -11.08 4.71
N ALA A 71 -6.33 -10.14 4.08
CA ALA A 71 -6.11 -8.72 4.25
C ALA A 71 -6.38 -8.26 5.69
N ASN A 72 -7.48 -8.71 6.29
CA ASN A 72 -7.78 -8.40 7.69
C ASN A 72 -6.73 -8.99 8.64
N ALA A 73 -6.30 -10.24 8.42
CA ALA A 73 -5.27 -10.89 9.23
C ALA A 73 -3.93 -10.15 9.13
N LEU A 74 -3.50 -9.79 7.92
CA LEU A 74 -2.31 -8.98 7.65
C LEU A 74 -2.37 -7.60 8.32
N CYS A 75 -3.47 -6.89 8.12
CA CYS A 75 -3.68 -5.57 8.71
C CYS A 75 -3.59 -5.63 10.24
N SER A 76 -4.26 -6.62 10.85
CA SER A 76 -4.24 -6.85 12.30
C SER A 76 -2.84 -7.22 12.80
N TYR A 77 -2.12 -8.09 12.09
CA TYR A 77 -0.75 -8.47 12.41
C TYR A 77 0.21 -7.28 12.37
N VAL A 78 0.15 -6.50 11.30
CA VAL A 78 1.04 -5.36 11.11
C VAL A 78 0.78 -4.31 12.20
N LEU A 79 -0.48 -3.99 12.48
CA LEU A 79 -0.83 -2.96 13.46
C LEU A 79 -0.60 -3.39 14.92
N HIS A 80 -0.93 -4.65 15.27
CA HIS A 80 -0.95 -5.08 16.67
C HIS A 80 0.19 -6.04 17.03
N GLY A 81 0.86 -6.65 16.06
CA GLY A 81 1.98 -7.57 16.31
C GLY A 81 1.58 -8.90 16.96
N HIS A 82 0.29 -9.20 17.03
CA HIS A 82 -0.22 -10.43 17.63
C HIS A 82 -0.09 -11.56 16.62
N TYR A 83 0.75 -12.55 16.94
CA TYR A 83 0.93 -13.76 16.13
C TYR A 83 -0.29 -14.70 16.18
N ASP A 84 -1.08 -14.64 17.26
CA ASP A 84 -2.25 -15.50 17.48
C ASP A 84 -3.42 -15.19 16.52
N ALA A 85 -3.40 -14.02 15.87
CA ALA A 85 -4.38 -13.65 14.85
C ALA A 85 -4.05 -14.23 13.45
N LEU A 86 -2.87 -14.84 13.28
CA LEU A 86 -2.52 -15.57 12.06
C LEU A 86 -2.77 -17.07 12.24
N PRO A 87 -3.57 -17.71 11.38
CA PRO A 87 -3.75 -19.15 11.42
C PRO A 87 -2.44 -19.89 11.09
N PRO A 88 -2.04 -20.91 11.87
CA PRO A 88 -1.07 -21.93 11.45
C PRO A 88 -1.74 -22.94 10.48
N PRO A 89 -1.04 -23.56 9.50
CA PRO A 89 0.41 -23.59 9.25
C PRO A 89 0.86 -22.81 7.99
N TYR A 90 2.16 -22.47 7.99
CA TYR A 90 2.80 -21.33 7.31
C TYR A 90 3.56 -21.65 6.00
N ASP A 91 3.18 -22.69 5.26
CA ASP A 91 3.92 -23.03 4.04
C ASP A 91 3.40 -22.30 2.78
N GLU A 92 2.16 -21.79 2.79
CA GLU A 92 1.55 -21.10 1.62
C GLU A 92 1.35 -19.58 1.78
N GLY A 93 1.54 -19.03 2.99
CA GLY A 93 1.43 -17.57 3.24
C GLY A 93 0.08 -16.96 2.85
N PHE A 94 0.08 -15.65 2.57
CA PHE A 94 -1.09 -14.90 2.08
C PHE A 94 -1.16 -14.97 0.55
N SER A 95 -1.49 -16.15 0.01
CA SER A 95 -1.40 -16.45 -1.42
C SER A 95 -2.34 -15.59 -2.26
N SER A 96 -3.52 -15.24 -1.75
CA SER A 96 -4.50 -14.42 -2.46
C SER A 96 -4.02 -12.96 -2.58
N ILE A 97 -3.50 -12.39 -1.49
CA ILE A 97 -2.89 -11.05 -1.50
C ILE A 97 -1.63 -11.02 -2.37
N THR A 98 -0.82 -12.08 -2.27
CA THR A 98 0.39 -12.23 -3.08
C THR A 98 0.06 -12.32 -4.57
N ALA A 99 -1.01 -13.04 -4.93
CA ALA A 99 -1.51 -13.14 -6.30
C ALA A 99 -2.01 -11.79 -6.82
N LEU A 100 -2.79 -11.05 -6.02
CA LEU A 100 -3.23 -9.68 -6.33
C LEU A 100 -2.05 -8.73 -6.58
N CYS A 101 -0.93 -8.92 -5.87
CA CYS A 101 0.27 -8.12 -6.06
C CYS A 101 1.21 -8.65 -7.16
N GLY A 102 0.72 -9.44 -8.11
CA GLY A 102 1.50 -9.95 -9.25
C GLY A 102 2.39 -11.16 -8.94
N GLY A 103 2.03 -11.98 -7.97
CA GLY A 103 2.61 -13.32 -7.78
C GLY A 103 3.91 -13.37 -6.97
N GLY A 104 4.10 -12.48 -6.00
CA GLY A 104 5.11 -12.67 -4.96
C GLY A 104 6.53 -12.19 -5.25
N ARG A 105 6.71 -11.41 -6.32
CA ARG A 105 8.03 -10.86 -6.65
C ARG A 105 8.53 -9.82 -5.64
N LEU A 106 7.64 -8.94 -5.15
CA LEU A 106 7.94 -7.90 -4.17
C LEU A 106 7.18 -8.11 -2.86
N VAL A 107 5.87 -8.41 -2.93
CA VAL A 107 5.02 -8.59 -1.76
C VAL A 107 4.79 -10.07 -1.52
N ASP A 108 5.20 -10.54 -0.35
CA ASP A 108 4.85 -11.86 0.19
C ASP A 108 4.69 -11.78 1.72
N TYR A 109 4.50 -12.91 2.39
CA TYR A 109 4.43 -12.95 3.85
C TYR A 109 5.63 -12.28 4.55
N TRP A 110 6.84 -12.51 4.05
CA TRP A 110 8.07 -12.05 4.66
C TRP A 110 8.33 -10.57 4.41
N PHE A 111 7.81 -10.02 3.31
CA PHE A 111 7.76 -8.59 3.08
C PHE A 111 7.07 -7.89 4.26
N PHE A 112 5.87 -8.32 4.64
CA PHE A 112 5.14 -7.71 5.76
C PHE A 112 5.81 -7.94 7.11
N ARG A 113 6.47 -9.08 7.29
CA ARG A 113 7.23 -9.38 8.51
C ARG A 113 8.45 -8.46 8.65
N PHE A 114 9.25 -8.32 7.59
CA PHE A 114 10.48 -7.54 7.61
C PHE A 114 10.22 -6.04 7.60
N HIS A 115 9.21 -5.58 6.85
CA HIS A 115 8.85 -4.16 6.74
C HIS A 115 7.75 -3.70 7.70
N ARG A 116 7.42 -4.53 8.71
CA ARG A 116 6.24 -4.36 9.58
C ARG A 116 6.00 -2.92 10.03
N ASP A 117 7.00 -2.29 10.62
CA ASP A 117 6.80 -0.97 11.25
C ASP A 117 6.51 0.13 10.23
N LEU A 118 7.12 0.04 9.05
CA LEU A 118 6.92 1.00 7.97
C LEU A 118 5.55 0.78 7.31
N VAL A 119 5.13 -0.47 7.13
CA VAL A 119 3.77 -0.81 6.66
C VAL A 119 2.73 -0.39 7.70
N ALA A 120 2.98 -0.59 8.99
CA ALA A 120 2.07 -0.20 10.08
C ALA A 120 1.84 1.31 10.12
N ARG A 121 2.89 2.11 9.96
CA ARG A 121 2.77 3.57 9.85
C ARG A 121 1.93 3.96 8.64
N GLY A 122 2.20 3.37 7.47
CA GLY A 122 1.43 3.64 6.25
C GLY A 122 -0.06 3.30 6.39
N ILE A 123 -0.38 2.11 6.92
CA ILE A 123 -1.76 1.69 7.17
C ILE A 123 -2.44 2.62 8.18
N ALA A 124 -1.75 3.03 9.24
CA ALA A 124 -2.30 3.98 10.20
C ALA A 124 -2.61 5.35 9.55
N MET A 125 -1.74 5.84 8.66
CA MET A 125 -1.99 7.07 7.90
C MET A 125 -3.22 6.95 6.99
N ILE A 126 -3.35 5.84 6.25
CA ILE A 126 -4.55 5.56 5.43
C ILE A 126 -5.81 5.54 6.29
N ARG A 127 -5.77 4.77 7.40
CA ARG A 127 -6.90 4.59 8.31
C ARG A 127 -7.37 5.90 8.90
N ASP A 128 -6.43 6.74 9.33
CA ASP A 128 -6.73 8.00 10.02
C ASP A 128 -6.96 9.17 9.04
N GLY A 129 -6.65 8.97 7.75
CA GLY A 129 -6.85 9.91 6.63
C GLY A 129 -7.96 9.48 5.68
N VAL A 130 -7.62 9.17 4.42
CA VAL A 130 -8.56 8.91 3.32
C VAL A 130 -9.59 7.83 3.63
N ALA A 131 -9.23 6.77 4.35
CA ALA A 131 -10.14 5.66 4.62
C ALA A 131 -11.35 6.09 5.47
N ARG A 132 -11.21 7.13 6.31
CA ARG A 132 -12.34 7.69 7.07
C ARG A 132 -13.44 8.19 6.15
N LEU A 133 -13.06 8.78 5.02
CA LEU A 133 -14.00 9.27 4.01
C LEU A 133 -14.61 8.11 3.24
N VAL A 134 -13.79 7.13 2.82
CA VAL A 134 -14.24 5.90 2.14
C VAL A 134 -15.33 5.16 2.93
N PHE A 135 -15.22 5.14 4.26
CA PHE A 135 -16.18 4.45 5.14
C PHE A 135 -17.39 5.29 5.56
N ASP A 136 -17.45 6.58 5.19
CA ASP A 136 -18.53 7.46 5.60
C ASP A 136 -19.68 7.42 4.60
N ASP A 137 -20.71 6.64 4.95
CA ASP A 137 -21.91 6.47 4.11
C ASP A 137 -22.64 7.80 3.89
N ASN A 138 -22.64 8.71 4.87
CA ASN A 138 -23.35 9.98 4.77
C ASN A 138 -22.66 10.92 3.77
N LEU A 139 -21.32 10.98 3.80
CA LEU A 139 -20.57 11.79 2.84
C LEU A 139 -20.78 11.33 1.40
N TYR A 140 -20.79 10.01 1.15
CA TYR A 140 -21.10 9.47 -0.17
C TYR A 140 -22.55 9.71 -0.59
N GLU A 141 -23.51 9.67 0.33
CA GLU A 141 -24.90 10.06 0.03
C GLU A 141 -25.02 11.54 -0.33
N MET A 142 -24.33 12.43 0.38
CA MET A 142 -24.29 13.86 0.05
C MET A 142 -23.66 14.09 -1.33
N MET A 143 -22.55 13.40 -1.62
CA MET A 143 -21.87 13.50 -2.91
C MET A 143 -22.77 13.06 -4.06
N ARG A 144 -23.44 11.91 -3.93
CA ARG A 144 -24.37 11.41 -4.94
C ARG A 144 -25.53 12.35 -5.20
N ARG A 145 -26.12 12.94 -4.14
CA ARG A 145 -27.19 13.95 -4.30
C ARG A 145 -26.69 15.18 -5.05
N PHE A 146 -25.49 15.64 -4.72
CA PHE A 146 -24.87 16.77 -5.41
C PHE A 146 -24.64 16.47 -6.91
N GLU A 147 -24.17 15.27 -7.25
CA GLU A 147 -24.03 14.81 -8.64
C GLU A 147 -25.37 14.73 -9.38
N GLU A 148 -26.41 14.19 -8.73
CA GLU A 148 -27.77 14.14 -9.27
C GLU A 148 -28.31 15.56 -9.56
N ASP A 149 -28.08 16.49 -8.64
CA ASP A 149 -28.47 17.90 -8.80
C ASP A 149 -27.68 18.58 -9.94
N CYS A 150 -26.38 18.30 -10.08
CA CYS A 150 -25.54 18.79 -11.19
C CYS A 150 -26.02 18.30 -12.56
N ASN A 151 -26.54 17.08 -12.60
CA ASN A 151 -27.09 16.48 -13.81
C ASN A 151 -28.55 16.89 -14.09
N SER A 152 -29.18 17.64 -13.18
CA SER A 152 -30.57 18.07 -13.29
C SER A 152 -30.70 19.44 -13.95
N PHE A 153 -31.56 19.53 -14.97
CA PHE A 153 -31.91 20.82 -15.58
C PHE A 153 -32.81 21.70 -14.68
N LEU A 154 -33.32 21.17 -13.57
CA LEU A 154 -34.26 21.85 -12.68
C LEU A 154 -33.58 22.71 -11.61
N ILE A 155 -32.29 22.48 -11.35
CA ILE A 155 -31.54 23.19 -10.31
C ILE A 155 -30.41 23.97 -10.98
N PRO A 156 -30.57 25.29 -11.20
CA PRO A 156 -29.50 26.11 -11.75
C PRO A 156 -28.41 26.31 -10.68
N ASN A 157 -27.16 25.97 -11.01
CA ASN A 157 -25.99 26.11 -10.15
C ASN A 157 -26.14 25.43 -8.77
N PRO A 158 -26.22 24.10 -8.72
CA PRO A 158 -26.23 23.38 -7.45
C PRO A 158 -24.94 23.67 -6.67
N GLU A 159 -25.06 23.85 -5.37
CA GLU A 159 -23.93 24.05 -4.45
C GLU A 159 -23.72 22.78 -3.61
N PRO A 160 -22.47 22.30 -3.44
CA PRO A 160 -22.22 21.14 -2.59
C PRO A 160 -22.47 21.47 -1.11
N ALA A 161 -22.81 20.45 -0.33
CA ALA A 161 -22.95 20.59 1.12
C ALA A 161 -21.66 21.15 1.78
N PRO A 162 -21.76 21.93 2.87
CA PRO A 162 -20.59 22.48 3.56
C PRO A 162 -19.54 21.44 3.95
N GLU A 163 -19.97 20.23 4.30
CA GLU A 163 -19.13 19.08 4.64
C GLU A 163 -18.28 18.62 3.45
N LEU A 164 -18.86 18.60 2.25
CA LEU A 164 -18.16 18.29 0.99
C LEU A 164 -17.15 19.37 0.61
N MET A 165 -17.45 20.62 0.96
CA MET A 165 -16.62 21.80 0.72
C MET A 165 -15.54 22.01 1.77
N ALA A 166 -15.59 21.29 2.89
CA ALA A 166 -14.59 21.38 3.94
C ALA A 166 -13.19 21.02 3.42
N PRO A 167 -12.13 21.67 3.92
CA PRO A 167 -10.77 21.30 3.56
C PRO A 167 -10.45 19.91 4.12
N PHE A 168 -9.90 19.03 3.27
CA PHE A 168 -9.30 17.79 3.71
C PHE A 168 -7.95 18.06 4.36
N VAL A 169 -7.77 17.59 5.59
CA VAL A 169 -6.56 17.80 6.38
C VAL A 169 -6.06 16.45 6.88
N LEU A 170 -4.88 16.04 6.42
CA LEU A 170 -4.15 14.92 7.00
C LEU A 170 -3.58 15.33 8.35
N THR A 171 -4.02 14.66 9.40
CA THR A 171 -3.54 14.91 10.77
C THR A 171 -2.22 14.19 11.06
N THR A 172 -1.80 13.27 10.19
CA THR A 172 -0.59 12.46 10.35
C THR A 172 0.42 12.79 9.27
N THR A 173 1.65 13.09 9.68
CA THR A 173 2.76 13.34 8.76
C THR A 173 3.65 12.10 8.69
N THR A 174 4.03 11.71 7.48
CA THR A 174 4.98 10.64 7.28
C THR A 174 6.34 11.02 7.86
N PRO A 175 7.03 10.12 8.58
CA PRO A 175 8.43 10.32 8.94
C PRO A 175 9.28 10.69 7.70
N PRO A 176 10.22 11.65 7.83
CA PRO A 176 11.07 12.05 6.71
C PRO A 176 11.89 10.89 6.12
N GLU A 177 12.21 9.85 6.91
CA GLU A 177 12.89 8.64 6.42
C GLU A 177 12.07 7.85 5.40
N ASP A 178 10.78 7.66 5.66
CA ASP A 178 9.94 6.80 4.83
C ASP A 178 9.83 7.35 3.40
N SER A 179 9.74 8.67 3.23
CA SER A 179 9.70 9.33 1.90
C SER A 179 10.97 9.13 1.06
N ARG A 180 12.09 8.79 1.72
CA ARG A 180 13.41 8.54 1.13
C ARG A 180 13.69 7.04 0.96
N THR A 181 12.74 6.20 1.33
CA THR A 181 12.92 4.75 1.41
C THR A 181 12.45 4.06 0.14
N VAL A 182 13.17 3.00 -0.26
CA VAL A 182 12.73 2.05 -1.27
C VAL A 182 12.78 0.64 -0.69
N PHE A 183 11.77 -0.16 -1.03
CA PHE A 183 11.79 -1.61 -0.84
C PHE A 183 12.64 -2.25 -1.91
N VAL A 184 13.37 -3.29 -1.55
CA VAL A 184 14.07 -4.12 -2.53
C VAL A 184 13.73 -5.58 -2.34
N SER A 185 13.65 -6.31 -3.45
CA SER A 185 13.59 -7.76 -3.44
C SER A 185 14.56 -8.37 -4.44
N PHE A 186 14.99 -9.60 -4.18
CA PHE A 186 15.94 -10.34 -5.02
C PHE A 186 15.63 -11.85 -5.00
N PRO A 187 16.16 -12.64 -5.96
CA PRO A 187 15.86 -14.07 -6.06
C PRO A 187 16.26 -14.84 -4.81
N GLU A 188 15.39 -15.73 -4.34
CA GLU A 188 15.65 -16.57 -3.15
C GLU A 188 16.86 -17.50 -3.36
N SER A 189 17.13 -17.94 -4.59
CA SER A 189 18.23 -18.86 -4.86
C SER A 189 19.62 -18.23 -4.67
N ASN A 190 19.73 -16.90 -4.71
CA ASN A 190 21.01 -16.20 -4.60
C ASN A 190 20.82 -14.78 -4.05
N PRO A 191 20.61 -14.65 -2.72
CA PRO A 191 20.31 -13.38 -2.09
C PRO A 191 21.47 -12.38 -2.17
N LEU A 192 21.14 -11.09 -2.16
CA LEU A 192 22.11 -10.01 -2.05
C LEU A 192 22.34 -9.64 -0.58
N THR A 193 23.59 -9.41 -0.19
CA THR A 193 23.92 -8.83 1.12
C THR A 193 23.80 -7.30 1.10
N SER A 194 23.77 -6.68 2.28
CA SER A 194 23.73 -5.22 2.38
C SER A 194 25.01 -4.58 1.82
N GLU A 195 26.16 -5.24 1.99
CA GLU A 195 27.46 -4.82 1.46
C GLU A 195 27.48 -4.90 -0.07
N GLU A 196 27.03 -6.00 -0.67
CA GLU A 196 26.99 -6.15 -2.13
C GLU A 196 26.12 -5.07 -2.79
N ILE A 197 24.97 -4.76 -2.19
CA ILE A 197 24.10 -3.67 -2.65
C ILE A 197 24.82 -2.33 -2.55
N LEU A 198 25.44 -2.03 -1.40
CA LEU A 198 26.14 -0.77 -1.18
C LEU A 198 27.31 -0.60 -2.16
N ASP A 199 28.14 -1.62 -2.31
CA ASP A 199 29.28 -1.65 -3.23
C ASP A 199 28.84 -1.43 -4.67
N TYR A 200 27.72 -2.01 -5.09
CA TYR A 200 27.16 -1.76 -6.42
C TYR A 200 26.78 -0.29 -6.63
N PHE A 201 26.06 0.31 -5.68
CA PHE A 201 25.70 1.73 -5.76
C PHE A 201 26.94 2.63 -5.72
N GLU A 202 27.97 2.29 -4.95
CA GLU A 202 29.19 3.09 -4.81
C GLU A 202 30.16 2.94 -6.00
N LEU A 203 30.48 1.71 -6.37
CA LEU A 203 31.53 1.39 -7.32
C LEU A 203 31.04 1.36 -8.76
N THR A 204 29.82 0.85 -8.99
CA THR A 204 29.26 0.70 -10.34
C THR A 204 28.45 1.91 -10.75
N LEU A 205 27.46 2.31 -9.94
CA LEU A 205 26.56 3.41 -10.29
C LEU A 205 27.08 4.80 -9.89
N ARG A 206 28.14 4.88 -9.08
CA ARG A 206 28.70 6.15 -8.56
C ARG A 206 27.69 6.98 -7.75
N TYR A 207 26.70 6.32 -7.15
CA TYR A 207 25.67 6.89 -6.28
C TYR A 207 25.82 6.51 -4.81
N GLY A 208 26.93 5.91 -4.38
CA GLY A 208 27.15 5.53 -2.97
C GLY A 208 26.90 6.68 -1.98
N ARG A 209 27.28 7.91 -2.34
CA ARG A 209 27.02 9.14 -1.56
C ARG A 209 25.54 9.46 -1.35
N CYS A 210 24.65 8.93 -2.19
CA CYS A 210 23.20 9.11 -2.10
C CYS A 210 22.56 8.17 -1.07
N ILE A 211 23.27 7.11 -0.67
CA ILE A 211 22.78 6.10 0.27
C ILE A 211 23.07 6.55 1.70
N GLU A 212 22.08 6.42 2.57
CA GLU A 212 22.21 6.60 4.01
C GLU A 212 22.33 5.25 4.71
N ARG A 213 21.50 4.29 4.32
CA ARG A 213 21.45 2.96 4.94
C ARG A 213 20.93 1.91 3.95
N VAL A 214 21.51 0.72 4.02
CA VAL A 214 20.97 -0.50 3.43
C VAL A 214 20.67 -1.48 4.55
N GLY A 215 19.57 -2.20 4.47
CA GLY A 215 19.29 -3.32 5.37
C GLY A 215 18.63 -4.46 4.61
N THR A 216 19.06 -5.68 4.85
CA THR A 216 18.49 -6.88 4.26
C THR A 216 17.91 -7.79 5.35
N GLU A 217 16.93 -8.61 4.96
CA GLU A 217 16.39 -9.67 5.80
C GLU A 217 17.53 -10.58 6.28
N ARG A 218 17.48 -11.00 7.55
CA ARG A 218 18.42 -12.00 8.06
C ARG A 218 17.99 -13.40 7.58
N PRO A 219 18.88 -14.16 6.92
CA PRO A 219 18.59 -15.55 6.55
C PRO A 219 18.20 -16.37 7.79
N CYS A 220 17.24 -17.27 7.63
CA CYS A 220 16.85 -18.24 8.66
C CYS A 220 17.21 -19.66 8.19
N ALA A 221 17.29 -20.63 9.10
CA ALA A 221 17.82 -21.98 8.84
C ALA A 221 17.16 -22.77 7.67
N ARG A 222 16.05 -22.29 7.10
CA ARG A 222 15.33 -22.91 5.98
C ARG A 222 15.09 -21.97 4.79
N ARG A 223 15.55 -20.72 4.84
CA ARG A 223 15.21 -19.70 3.84
C ARG A 223 16.29 -18.61 3.74
N SER A 224 16.65 -18.28 2.51
CA SER A 224 17.49 -17.13 2.17
C SER A 224 16.76 -15.81 2.39
N ALA A 225 17.53 -14.73 2.57
CA ALA A 225 16.96 -13.40 2.53
C ALA A 225 16.27 -13.17 1.18
N LYS A 226 15.13 -12.48 1.16
CA LYS A 226 14.50 -12.06 -0.11
C LYS A 226 14.29 -10.56 -0.17
N HIS A 227 14.07 -9.95 0.99
CA HIS A 227 13.68 -8.56 1.11
C HIS A 227 14.78 -7.71 1.71
N GLY A 228 14.75 -6.44 1.36
CA GLY A 228 15.63 -5.43 1.90
C GLY A 228 15.04 -4.04 1.77
N VAL A 229 15.76 -3.07 2.29
CA VAL A 229 15.41 -1.66 2.26
C VAL A 229 16.65 -0.84 1.94
N ILE A 230 16.48 0.19 1.12
CA ILE A 230 17.50 1.21 0.90
C ILE A 230 16.90 2.54 1.30
N VAL A 231 17.60 3.26 2.17
CA VAL A 231 17.26 4.62 2.60
C VAL A 231 18.24 5.58 1.93
N PHE A 232 17.72 6.50 1.13
CA PHE A 232 18.50 7.56 0.50
C PHE A 232 18.60 8.77 1.43
N ARG A 233 19.65 9.59 1.28
CA ARG A 233 19.82 10.81 2.08
C ARG A 233 18.77 11.89 1.78
N SER A 234 18.13 11.85 0.62
CA SER A 234 17.04 12.77 0.26
C SER A 234 16.08 12.17 -0.77
N VAL A 235 14.86 12.70 -0.83
CA VAL A 235 13.85 12.32 -1.84
C VAL A 235 14.34 12.63 -3.25
N ALA A 236 15.04 13.75 -3.42
CA ALA A 236 15.61 14.16 -4.72
C ALA A 236 16.63 13.13 -5.22
N GLN A 237 17.52 12.66 -4.35
CA GLN A 237 18.51 11.64 -4.70
C GLN A 237 17.87 10.27 -4.96
N ARG A 238 16.86 9.87 -4.16
CA ARG A 238 16.06 8.66 -4.47
C ARG A 238 15.49 8.75 -5.88
N ARG A 239 14.87 9.89 -6.22
CA ARG A 239 14.25 10.10 -7.53
C ARG A 239 15.28 10.12 -8.66
N GLU A 240 16.44 10.75 -8.44
CA GLU A 240 17.55 10.76 -9.39
C GLU A 240 18.08 9.34 -9.68
N VAL A 241 18.36 8.57 -8.63
CA VAL A 241 18.87 7.19 -8.75
C VAL A 241 17.86 6.26 -9.42
N MET A 242 16.57 6.45 -9.15
CA MET A 242 15.49 5.70 -9.81
C MET A 242 15.08 6.29 -11.16
N MET A 243 15.76 7.33 -11.67
CA MET A 243 15.42 8.03 -12.92
C MET A 243 13.98 8.56 -12.99
N GLY A 244 13.34 8.80 -11.85
CA GLY A 244 11.94 9.20 -11.75
C GLY A 244 10.93 8.06 -11.98
N GLU A 245 11.40 6.84 -12.21
CA GLU A 245 10.54 5.69 -12.50
C GLU A 245 9.74 5.22 -11.28
N PRO A 246 8.54 4.66 -11.50
CA PRO A 246 7.68 4.17 -10.43
C PRO A 246 8.22 2.91 -9.76
N ALA A 247 9.08 2.17 -10.45
CA ALA A 247 9.78 0.96 -10.04
C ALA A 247 11.07 0.84 -10.88
N ALA A 248 12.10 0.16 -10.38
CA ALA A 248 13.33 -0.08 -11.13
C ALA A 248 13.85 -1.51 -10.94
N VAL A 249 14.64 -1.99 -11.90
CA VAL A 249 15.40 -3.24 -11.78
C VAL A 249 16.87 -2.92 -11.96
N PHE A 250 17.68 -3.27 -10.97
CA PHE A 250 19.14 -3.19 -11.07
C PHE A 250 19.72 -4.59 -11.19
N ARG A 251 20.81 -4.72 -11.95
CA ARG A 251 21.51 -6.00 -12.09
C ARG A 251 22.84 -5.96 -11.35
N VAL A 252 22.91 -6.62 -10.21
CA VAL A 252 24.07 -6.67 -9.29
C VAL A 252 24.75 -8.02 -9.45
N ASP A 253 25.95 -8.03 -10.06
CA ASP A 253 26.70 -9.26 -10.38
C ASP A 253 25.88 -10.32 -11.12
N GLY A 254 25.02 -9.87 -12.05
CA GLY A 254 24.14 -10.76 -12.82
C GLY A 254 22.87 -11.19 -12.10
N ARG A 255 22.63 -10.75 -10.86
CA ARG A 255 21.38 -10.95 -10.11
C ARG A 255 20.45 -9.75 -10.27
N ASP A 256 19.17 -10.01 -10.53
CA ASP A 256 18.17 -8.94 -10.59
C ASP A 256 17.76 -8.50 -9.18
N MET A 257 17.74 -7.20 -8.94
CA MET A 257 17.22 -6.57 -7.73
C MET A 257 16.08 -5.64 -8.12
N TRP A 258 14.87 -6.00 -7.72
CA TRP A 258 13.68 -5.17 -7.92
C TRP A 258 13.63 -4.10 -6.84
N VAL A 259 13.30 -2.87 -7.22
CA VAL A 259 13.29 -1.71 -6.35
C VAL A 259 11.98 -0.96 -6.52
N GLN A 260 11.24 -0.81 -5.42
CA GLN A 260 9.97 -0.09 -5.38
C GLN A 260 10.07 1.06 -4.37
N PRO A 261 9.77 2.31 -4.74
CA PRO A 261 9.77 3.39 -3.78
C PRO A 261 8.59 3.27 -2.83
N TYR A 262 8.83 3.51 -1.54
CA TYR A 262 7.73 3.77 -0.62
C TYR A 262 7.16 5.15 -0.93
N ARG A 263 5.91 5.18 -1.38
CA ARG A 263 5.18 6.43 -1.58
C ARG A 263 4.27 6.61 -0.37
N PRO A 264 4.57 7.57 0.51
CA PRO A 264 3.71 7.77 1.66
C PRO A 264 2.26 8.04 1.21
N PRO A 265 1.26 7.50 1.92
CA PRO A 265 -0.14 7.82 1.68
C PRO A 265 -0.36 9.34 1.66
N CYS A 266 -0.91 9.82 0.55
CA CYS A 266 -1.34 11.21 0.39
C CYS A 266 -2.75 11.43 0.95
#